data_AF-A0A8J4QAJ0-F1
#
_entry.id   AF-A0A8J4QAJ0-F1
#
_cell.length_a   1.000
_cell.length_b   1.000
_cell.length_c   1.000
_cell.angle_alpha   90.00
_cell.angle_beta   90.00
_cell.angle_gamma   90.00
#
_symmetry.space_group_name_H-M   'P 1'
#
loop_
_entity.id
_entity.type
_entity.pdbx_description
1 polymer ?
#
loop_
_entity_poly.entity_id
_entity_poly.type
_entity_poly.pdbx_seq_one_letter_code
_entity_poly.pdbx_strand_id
1 'polypeptide(L)'
;MREVGAEISQLLALPPFASSSLSLELQRLEEGQCRVLVVHLSLSLAERLFEMAKRMKMMEKEYVWITTDPITNLAHAMNASTISTMQGILGVEGNFPKTGGRFQDFNLRFSKQFRSEHPEQHNHEPGIFAVQAYDAAWTMALAMRRSKKRQTFVR
;
A
#
# COMPACT_ATOMS: atom_id res chain seq x y z
N MET A 1 6.65 -20.22 6.99
CA MET A 1 7.91 -19.78 6.35
C MET A 1 9.02 -20.83 6.36
N ARG A 2 9.11 -21.74 7.36
CA ARG A 2 10.12 -22.83 7.34
C ARG A 2 9.89 -23.96 6.31
N GLU A 3 8.69 -24.07 5.73
CA GLU A 3 8.35 -25.15 4.78
C GLU A 3 9.13 -25.14 3.47
N VAL A 4 9.78 -24.02 3.12
CA VAL A 4 10.56 -23.89 1.86
C VAL A 4 12.04 -23.55 2.14
N GLY A 5 12.50 -23.73 3.38
CA GLY A 5 13.88 -23.39 3.76
C GLY A 5 14.20 -21.90 3.78
N ALA A 6 13.20 -21.02 3.74
CA ALA A 6 13.38 -19.58 3.84
C ALA A 6 13.62 -19.15 5.29
N GLU A 7 14.60 -18.26 5.50
CA GLU A 7 14.98 -17.70 6.79
C GLU A 7 14.87 -16.17 6.77
N ILE A 8 14.39 -15.59 7.89
CA ILE A 8 14.42 -14.16 8.11
C ILE A 8 15.69 -13.86 8.90
N SER A 9 16.70 -13.32 8.23
CA SER A 9 17.98 -12.99 8.88
C SER A 9 17.88 -11.79 9.82
N GLN A 10 17.00 -10.83 9.52
CA GLN A 10 16.87 -9.59 10.28
C GLN A 10 15.47 -8.99 10.16
N LEU A 11 14.91 -8.54 11.29
CA LEU A 11 13.65 -7.79 11.36
C LEU A 11 13.93 -6.43 12.00
N LEU A 12 13.63 -5.36 11.27
CA LEU A 12 13.86 -3.98 11.73
C LEU A 12 12.53 -3.24 11.85
N ALA A 13 12.19 -2.84 13.07
CA ALA A 13 11.04 -1.98 13.33
C ALA A 13 11.47 -0.52 13.26
N LEU A 14 10.98 0.23 12.28
CA LEU A 14 11.26 1.65 12.15
C LEU A 14 10.19 2.46 12.88
N PRO A 15 10.57 3.40 13.78
CA PRO A 15 9.62 4.34 14.35
C PRO A 15 8.98 5.20 13.24
N PRO A 16 7.71 5.61 13.35
CA PRO A 16 7.00 6.35 12.29
C PRO A 16 7.67 7.67 11.86
N PHE A 17 8.55 8.23 12.70
CA PHE A 17 9.15 9.56 12.54
C PHE A 17 10.69 9.58 12.61
N ALA A 18 11.37 8.43 12.68
CA ALA A 18 12.81 8.44 12.91
C ALA A 18 13.61 8.56 11.59
N SER A 19 13.83 9.81 11.16
CA SER A 19 14.67 10.11 9.99
C SER A 19 16.14 9.83 10.25
N SER A 20 16.64 10.11 11.46
CA SER A 20 18.05 9.89 11.83
C SER A 20 18.41 8.42 12.04
N SER A 21 17.44 7.55 12.32
CA SER A 21 17.71 6.11 12.46
C SER A 21 17.77 5.40 11.10
N LEU A 22 17.16 5.95 10.05
CA LEU A 22 16.98 5.23 8.79
C LEU A 22 18.29 5.04 8.03
N SER A 23 19.20 6.02 8.06
CA SER A 23 20.54 5.88 7.47
C SER A 23 21.37 4.82 8.18
N LEU A 24 21.32 4.82 9.52
CA LEU A 24 22.06 3.85 10.33
C LEU A 24 21.55 2.43 10.10
N GLU A 25 20.23 2.25 10.01
CA GLU A 25 19.66 0.94 9.72
C GLU A 25 19.97 0.48 8.28
N LEU A 26 19.92 1.38 7.28
CA LEU A 26 20.34 1.05 5.92
C LEU A 26 21.83 0.68 5.85
N GLN A 27 22.69 1.37 6.59
CA GLN A 27 24.11 1.05 6.67
C GLN A 27 24.34 -0.35 7.25
N ARG A 28 23.60 -0.71 8.31
CA ARG A 28 23.67 -2.07 8.89
C ARG A 28 23.21 -3.14 7.90
N LEU A 29 22.22 -2.83 7.06
CA LEU A 29 21.76 -3.73 6.00
C LEU A 29 22.77 -3.85 4.85
N GLU A 30 23.44 -2.75 4.49
CA GLU A 30 24.50 -2.71 3.48
C GLU A 30 25.71 -3.57 3.89
N GLU A 31 26.16 -3.41 5.14
CA GLU A 31 27.25 -4.17 5.77
C GLU A 31 26.90 -5.66 5.93
N GLY A 32 25.61 -6.00 5.97
CA GLY A 32 25.12 -7.37 6.04
C GLY A 32 25.27 -8.15 4.73
N GLN A 33 24.99 -9.45 4.80
CA GLN A 33 24.96 -10.34 3.62
C GLN A 33 23.58 -10.41 2.96
N CYS A 34 22.55 -9.84 3.59
CA CYS A 34 21.19 -9.88 3.05
C CYS A 34 21.07 -8.96 1.84
N ARG A 35 20.53 -9.50 0.75
CA ARG A 35 20.30 -8.79 -0.51
C ARG A 35 18.83 -8.74 -0.93
N VAL A 36 17.95 -9.45 -0.22
CA VAL A 36 16.51 -9.44 -0.44
C VAL A 36 15.84 -8.73 0.73
N LEU A 37 15.21 -7.59 0.46
CA LEU A 37 14.69 -6.69 1.48
C LEU A 37 13.18 -6.53 1.31
N VAL A 38 12.43 -6.92 2.34
CA VAL A 38 10.96 -6.77 2.37
C VAL A 38 10.62 -5.52 3.18
N VAL A 39 9.89 -4.59 2.56
CA VAL A 39 9.57 -3.27 3.12
C VAL A 39 8.07 -3.17 3.39
N HIS A 40 7.73 -2.97 4.67
CA HIS A 40 6.39 -2.69 5.13
C HIS A 40 6.36 -1.36 5.89
N LEU A 41 6.08 -0.28 5.17
CA LEU A 41 6.10 1.09 5.67
C LEU A 41 4.93 1.89 5.06
N SER A 42 4.66 3.07 5.61
CA SER A 42 3.82 4.04 4.91
C SER A 42 4.52 4.51 3.62
N LEU A 43 3.73 4.92 2.61
CA LEU A 43 4.29 5.45 1.36
C LEU A 43 5.32 6.56 1.60
N SER A 44 5.00 7.54 2.46
CA SER A 44 5.90 8.67 2.74
C SER A 44 7.22 8.29 3.40
N LEU A 45 7.26 7.22 4.20
CA LEU A 45 8.50 6.72 4.79
C LEU A 45 9.27 5.84 3.80
N ALA A 46 8.55 5.06 2.97
CA ALA A 46 9.13 4.28 1.90
C ALA A 46 9.84 5.16 0.85
N GLU A 47 9.23 6.27 0.44
CA GLU A 47 9.86 7.24 -0.47
C GLU A 47 11.22 7.71 0.06
N ARG A 48 11.28 8.15 1.33
CA ARG A 48 12.53 8.54 1.98
C ARG A 48 13.54 7.40 2.05
N LEU A 49 13.07 6.18 2.35
CA LEU A 49 13.93 5.00 2.40
C LEU A 49 14.58 4.72 1.04
N PHE A 50 13.79 4.73 -0.04
CA PHE A 50 14.31 4.42 -1.37
C PHE A 50 15.18 5.53 -1.95
N GLU A 51 14.90 6.80 -1.61
CA GLU A 51 15.83 7.90 -1.93
C GLU A 51 17.20 7.70 -1.27
N MET A 52 17.23 7.30 0.00
CA MET A 52 18.48 7.04 0.73
C MET A 52 19.18 5.78 0.21
N ALA A 53 18.45 4.69 0.01
CA ALA A 53 18.97 3.45 -0.56
C ALA A 53 19.61 3.69 -1.94
N LYS A 54 19.00 4.53 -2.79
CA LYS A 54 19.56 4.93 -4.09
C LYS A 54 20.89 5.67 -3.94
N ARG A 55 21.01 6.60 -2.98
CA ARG A 55 22.27 7.31 -2.68
C ARG A 55 23.36 6.37 -2.19
N MET A 56 22.99 5.33 -1.45
CA MET A 56 23.89 4.27 -0.95
C MET A 56 24.14 3.16 -1.97
N LYS A 57 23.69 3.31 -3.23
CA LYS A 57 23.80 2.29 -4.28
C LYS A 57 23.17 0.93 -3.92
N MET A 58 22.23 0.93 -2.98
CA MET A 58 21.46 -0.26 -2.60
C MET A 58 20.27 -0.51 -3.55
N MET A 59 20.08 0.30 -4.59
CA MET A 59 19.08 0.09 -5.65
C MET A 59 19.68 -0.58 -6.90
N GLU A 60 20.97 -0.93 -6.86
CA GLU A 60 21.67 -1.60 -7.95
C GLU A 60 21.31 -3.09 -8.03
N LYS A 61 21.73 -3.77 -9.11
CA LYS A 61 21.43 -5.18 -9.43
C LYS A 61 21.72 -6.22 -8.34
N GLU A 62 22.49 -5.85 -7.31
CA GLU A 62 22.86 -6.71 -6.20
C GLU A 62 21.77 -6.81 -5.14
N TYR A 63 20.74 -5.96 -5.22
CA TYR A 63 19.65 -5.90 -4.25
C TYR A 63 18.30 -6.17 -4.91
N VAL A 64 17.43 -6.85 -4.16
CA VAL A 64 16.04 -7.08 -4.50
C VAL A 64 15.17 -6.45 -3.43
N TRP A 65 14.33 -5.51 -3.83
CA TRP A 65 13.38 -4.85 -2.94
C TRP A 65 11.98 -5.34 -3.21
N ILE A 66 11.29 -5.75 -2.15
CA ILE A 66 9.90 -6.19 -2.19
C ILE A 66 9.09 -5.26 -1.30
N THR A 67 8.10 -4.58 -1.87
CA THR A 67 7.17 -3.73 -1.11
C THR A 67 5.87 -4.45 -0.87
N THR A 68 5.32 -4.23 0.32
CA THR A 68 4.01 -4.74 0.70
C THR A 68 2.89 -3.78 0.30
N ASP A 69 1.66 -4.23 0.52
CA ASP A 69 0.44 -3.59 0.09
C ASP A 69 0.25 -2.13 0.53
N PRO A 70 0.74 -1.61 1.69
CA PRO A 70 0.53 -0.21 2.03
C PRO A 70 1.26 0.77 1.09
N ILE A 71 2.29 0.28 0.40
CA ILE A 71 3.08 1.06 -0.56
C ILE A 71 2.53 0.82 -1.96
N THR A 72 2.48 -0.44 -2.41
CA THR A 72 2.14 -0.78 -3.79
C THR A 72 0.71 -0.37 -4.15
N ASN A 73 -0.24 -0.47 -3.22
CA ASN A 73 -1.63 -0.05 -3.47
C ASN A 73 -1.77 1.46 -3.73
N LEU A 74 -0.75 2.25 -3.39
CA LEU A 74 -0.70 3.70 -3.61
C LEU A 74 0.23 4.09 -4.76
N ALA A 75 0.72 3.14 -5.56
CA ALA A 75 1.62 3.42 -6.68
C ALA A 75 1.01 4.39 -7.70
N HIS A 76 -0.32 4.34 -7.90
CA HIS A 76 -1.04 5.25 -8.80
C HIS A 76 -1.05 6.72 -8.34
N ALA A 77 -0.75 6.98 -7.08
CA ALA A 77 -0.66 8.33 -6.51
C ALA A 77 0.77 8.90 -6.53
N MET A 78 1.76 8.10 -6.92
CA MET A 78 3.15 8.54 -7.01
C MET A 78 3.38 9.38 -8.26
N ASN A 79 4.20 10.42 -8.14
CA ASN A 79 4.65 11.19 -9.29
C ASN A 79 5.79 10.45 -10.04
N ALA A 80 6.11 10.91 -11.26
CA ALA A 80 7.14 10.30 -12.08
C ALA A 80 8.55 10.27 -11.44
N SER A 81 8.87 11.27 -10.60
CA SER A 81 10.15 11.33 -9.88
C SER A 81 10.24 10.22 -8.82
N THR A 82 9.18 10.04 -8.02
CA THR A 82 9.09 8.94 -7.05
C THR A 82 9.22 7.58 -7.75
N ILE A 83 8.49 7.38 -8.85
CA ILE A 83 8.53 6.12 -9.62
C ILE A 83 9.95 5.84 -10.15
N SER A 84 10.66 6.87 -10.63
CA SER A 84 12.05 6.75 -11.10
C SER A 84 13.05 6.39 -9.99
N THR A 85 12.81 6.83 -8.76
CA THR A 85 13.61 6.42 -7.59
C THR A 85 13.34 4.97 -7.19
N MET A 86 12.13 4.50 -7.42
CA MET A 86 11.64 3.17 -7.03
C MET A 86 11.72 2.13 -8.17
N GLN A 87 12.44 2.43 -9.25
CA GLN A 87 12.59 1.52 -10.38
C GLN A 87 13.32 0.23 -9.95
N GLY A 88 12.75 -0.93 -10.33
CA GLY A 88 13.29 -2.25 -10.01
C GLY A 88 12.70 -2.91 -8.76
N ILE A 89 11.81 -2.23 -8.03
CA ILE A 89 11.11 -2.78 -6.87
C ILE A 89 9.98 -3.72 -7.32
N LEU A 90 9.87 -4.88 -6.65
CA LEU A 90 8.71 -5.77 -6.77
C LEU A 90 7.63 -5.32 -5.77
N GLY A 91 6.41 -5.11 -6.25
CA GLY A 91 5.27 -4.73 -5.41
C GLY A 91 4.26 -5.85 -5.24
N VAL A 92 3.61 -5.90 -4.07
CA VAL A 92 2.44 -6.75 -3.82
C VAL A 92 1.21 -5.86 -3.73
N GLU A 93 0.30 -5.98 -4.70
CA GLU A 93 -0.94 -5.21 -4.74
C GLU A 93 -2.15 -6.05 -4.31
N GLY A 94 -3.06 -5.44 -3.57
CA GLY A 94 -4.35 -6.03 -3.22
C GLY A 94 -5.25 -6.17 -4.46
N ASN A 95 -5.60 -7.40 -4.81
CA ASN A 95 -6.55 -7.67 -5.88
C ASN A 95 -8.00 -7.64 -5.40
N PHE A 96 -8.91 -7.09 -6.19
CA PHE A 96 -10.34 -7.08 -5.90
C PHE A 96 -11.19 -7.21 -7.18
N PRO A 97 -12.39 -7.83 -7.11
CA PRO A 97 -13.24 -8.00 -8.28
C PRO A 97 -13.75 -6.65 -8.82
N LYS A 98 -13.32 -6.29 -10.03
CA LYS A 98 -13.73 -5.03 -10.71
C LYS A 98 -14.98 -5.16 -11.59
N THR A 99 -15.57 -6.35 -11.68
CA THR A 99 -16.63 -6.67 -12.66
C THR A 99 -18.05 -6.69 -12.08
N GLY A 100 -18.22 -6.64 -10.76
CA GLY A 100 -19.54 -6.68 -10.13
C GLY A 100 -20.31 -5.36 -10.28
N GLY A 101 -21.62 -5.42 -10.57
CA GLY A 101 -22.44 -4.22 -10.77
C GLY A 101 -22.43 -3.23 -9.60
N ARG A 102 -22.31 -3.72 -8.36
CA ARG A 102 -22.14 -2.88 -7.16
C ARG A 102 -20.83 -2.09 -7.18
N PHE A 103 -19.74 -2.73 -7.61
CA PHE A 103 -18.45 -2.04 -7.76
C PHE A 103 -18.50 -1.03 -8.90
N GLN A 104 -19.13 -1.35 -10.02
CA GLN A 104 -19.26 -0.42 -11.16
C GLN A 104 -20.04 0.85 -10.78
N ASP A 105 -21.15 0.72 -10.04
CA ASP A 105 -21.90 1.88 -9.51
C ASP A 105 -21.02 2.74 -8.59
N PHE A 106 -20.33 2.09 -7.65
CA PHE A 106 -19.42 2.77 -6.73
C PHE A 106 -18.29 3.49 -7.49
N ASN A 107 -17.63 2.81 -8.43
CA ASN A 107 -16.54 3.34 -9.23
C ASN A 107 -16.97 4.61 -9.98
N LEU A 108 -18.11 4.56 -10.68
CA LEU A 108 -18.61 5.70 -11.44
C LEU A 108 -18.91 6.91 -10.56
N ARG A 109 -19.54 6.69 -9.40
CA ARG A 109 -19.87 7.76 -8.45
C ARG A 109 -18.63 8.33 -7.77
N PHE A 110 -17.73 7.46 -7.33
CA PHE A 110 -16.48 7.84 -6.68
C PHE A 110 -15.61 8.65 -7.64
N SER A 111 -15.34 8.14 -8.84
CA SER A 111 -14.47 8.82 -9.80
C SER A 111 -15.00 10.17 -10.26
N LYS A 112 -16.33 10.31 -10.38
CA LYS A 112 -16.95 11.60 -10.68
C LYS A 112 -16.72 12.62 -9.57
N GLN A 113 -16.95 12.21 -8.31
CA GLN A 113 -16.77 13.11 -7.16
C GLN A 113 -15.29 13.44 -6.95
N PHE A 114 -14.43 12.42 -6.95
CA PHE A 114 -13.00 12.57 -6.71
C PHE A 114 -12.34 13.48 -7.74
N ARG A 115 -12.71 13.37 -9.03
CA ARG A 115 -12.25 14.31 -10.07
C ARG A 115 -12.65 15.76 -9.82
N SER A 116 -13.85 15.98 -9.27
CA SER A 116 -14.30 17.33 -8.97
C SER A 116 -13.56 17.94 -7.78
N GLU A 117 -13.19 17.13 -6.79
CA GLU A 117 -12.51 17.56 -5.56
C GLU A 117 -10.99 17.66 -5.74
N HIS A 118 -10.42 16.81 -6.60
CA HIS A 118 -8.99 16.65 -6.82
C HIS A 118 -8.63 16.68 -8.32
N PRO A 119 -8.88 17.79 -9.03
CA PRO A 119 -8.64 17.89 -10.47
C PRO A 119 -7.16 17.76 -10.87
N GLU A 120 -6.24 17.95 -9.93
CA GLU A 120 -4.80 17.79 -10.11
C GLU A 120 -4.35 16.33 -10.22
N GLN A 121 -5.17 15.38 -9.77
CA GLN A 121 -4.82 13.97 -9.77
C GLN A 121 -4.97 13.37 -11.18
N HIS A 122 -4.03 12.51 -11.56
CA HIS A 122 -4.07 11.88 -12.89
C HIS A 122 -5.02 10.67 -12.91
N ASN A 123 -5.05 9.92 -11.80
CA ASN A 123 -5.94 8.79 -11.61
C ASN A 123 -7.09 9.16 -10.68
N HIS A 124 -8.31 8.84 -11.10
CA HIS A 124 -9.54 9.11 -10.34
C HIS A 124 -10.30 7.82 -9.98
N GLU A 125 -9.77 6.65 -10.34
CA GLU A 125 -10.36 5.38 -9.93
C GLU A 125 -10.13 5.14 -8.42
N PRO A 126 -11.08 4.51 -7.72
CA PRO A 126 -10.89 4.16 -6.32
C PRO A 126 -9.82 3.07 -6.20
N GLY A 127 -8.79 3.35 -5.39
CA GLY A 127 -7.87 2.33 -4.91
C GLY A 127 -8.55 1.33 -3.96
N ILE A 128 -7.84 0.23 -3.63
CA ILE A 128 -8.36 -0.83 -2.74
C ILE A 128 -8.86 -0.30 -1.39
N PHE A 129 -8.22 0.72 -0.80
CA PHE A 129 -8.66 1.28 0.47
C PHE A 129 -10.04 1.96 0.37
N ALA A 130 -10.30 2.67 -0.72
CA ALA A 130 -11.61 3.26 -0.97
C ALA A 130 -12.68 2.18 -1.18
N VAL A 131 -12.32 1.09 -1.89
CA VAL A 131 -13.20 -0.08 -2.07
C VAL A 131 -13.51 -0.77 -0.74
N GLN A 132 -12.51 -0.99 0.11
CA GLN A 132 -12.67 -1.58 1.44
C GLN A 132 -13.54 -0.69 2.35
N ALA A 133 -13.31 0.62 2.35
CA ALA A 133 -14.13 1.56 3.12
C ALA A 133 -15.60 1.54 2.66
N TYR A 134 -15.84 1.50 1.35
CA TYR A 134 -17.19 1.38 0.80
C TYR A 134 -17.86 0.06 1.19
N ASP A 135 -17.15 -1.06 1.08
CA ASP A 135 -17.70 -2.37 1.45
C ASP A 135 -18.02 -2.47 2.94
N ALA A 136 -17.16 -1.91 3.80
CA ALA A 136 -17.39 -1.81 5.24
C ALA A 136 -18.64 -0.97 5.57
N ALA A 137 -18.74 0.24 4.99
CA ALA A 137 -19.89 1.12 5.19
C ALA A 137 -21.20 0.49 4.68
N TRP A 138 -21.15 -0.16 3.51
CA TRP A 138 -22.29 -0.86 2.93
C TRP A 138 -22.75 -2.03 3.81
N THR A 139 -21.80 -2.85 4.29
CA THR A 139 -22.07 -3.97 5.18
C THR A 139 -22.73 -3.50 6.48
N MET A 140 -22.24 -2.40 7.04
CA MET A 140 -22.83 -1.78 8.23
C MET A 140 -24.28 -1.32 7.98
N ALA A 141 -24.54 -0.62 6.86
CA ALA A 141 -25.89 -0.18 6.49
C ALA A 141 -26.85 -1.36 6.28
N LEU A 142 -26.38 -2.45 5.66
CA LEU A 142 -27.15 -3.68 5.50
C LEU A 142 -27.51 -4.33 6.85
N ALA A 143 -26.55 -4.39 7.78
CA ALA A 143 -26.77 -4.93 9.12
C ALA A 143 -27.82 -4.12 9.89
N MET A 144 -27.73 -2.78 9.87
CA MET A 144 -28.71 -1.89 10.49
C MET A 144 -30.11 -2.07 9.89
N ARG A 145 -30.22 -2.19 8.56
CA ARG A 145 -31.51 -2.42 7.87
C ARG A 145 -32.14 -3.76 8.26
N ARG A 146 -31.33 -4.81 8.41
CA ARG A 146 -31.80 -6.14 8.86
C ARG A 146 -32.27 -6.13 10.31
N SER A 147 -31.56 -5.43 11.19
CA SER A 147 -31.96 -5.28 12.60
C SER A 147 -33.33 -4.59 12.73
N LYS A 148 -33.55 -3.49 12.01
CA LYS A 148 -34.85 -2.79 11.97
C LYS A 148 -36.00 -3.70 11.50
N LYS A 149 -35.77 -4.49 10.44
CA LYS A 149 -36.76 -5.46 9.94
C LYS A 149 -37.12 -6.55 10.94
N ARG A 150 -36.17 -6.99 11.78
CA ARG A 150 -36.42 -7.97 12.85
C ARG A 150 -37.25 -7.36 13.99
N GLN A 151 -37.02 -6.09 14.34
CA GLN A 151 -37.82 -5.40 15.38
C GLN A 151 -39.28 -5.17 14.96
N THR A 152 -39.55 -4.99 13.68
CA THR A 152 -40.92 -4.84 13.14
C THR A 152 -41.70 -6.15 13.03
N PHE A 153 -41.05 -7.32 13.15
CA PHE A 153 -41.71 -8.63 13.05
C PHE A 153 -41.93 -9.30 14.42
N VAL A 154 -41.43 -8.68 15.50
CA VAL A 154 -41.56 -9.13 16.90
C VAL A 154 -42.52 -8.20 17.68
N ARG A 155 -43.24 -7.34 16.98
CA ARG A 155 -44.39 -6.55 17.48
C ARG A 155 -45.62 -6.94 16.68
#